data_AF-A0A7W9BU65-F1
#
_entry.id   AF-A0A7W9BU65-F1
#
_cell.length_a   1.000
_cell.length_b   1.000
_cell.length_c   1.000
_cell.angle_alpha   90.00
_cell.angle_beta   90.00
_cell.angle_gamma   90.00
#
_symmetry.space_group_name_H-M   'P 1'
#
loop_
_entity.id
_entity.type
_entity.pdbx_description
1 polymer ?
#
loop_
_entity_poly.entity_id
_entity_poly.type
_entity_poly.pdbx_seq_one_letter_code
_entity_poly.pdbx_strand_id
1 'polypeptide(L)'
;MAEWLYEAGIGEARAALVEGGTIVEARVAHEGGLRAGSVRRARLARITAPGRRGLATFDDGEAVLEPLPPGVAEGGRLLIQIVREAIPEAGRPKPARARAAAEGAEVGDGPDLAAQLAAGDVPVRAVPVHGPDLLEAAGWSELIEEATDGAIDFAGGALRLSVTPAMTLFDVDGVLPPAALALAGAQAAARAIRRMEIGGSIGIDLPTVSDKAVRQAVAAVVDAILPQPFERTAVNGFGFLQIVRRRVRASLPELLAADPVLTAALGLLRQAERAAGIGTRTLVAAPAVIARIAERADWTEALARRTGTAVALRADAARAISQCYVQTDYPPPRP
;
A
#
# COMPACT_ATOMS: atom_id res chain seq x y z
N MET A 1 -14.05 -19.35 1.94
CA MET A 1 -13.10 -19.20 3.06
C MET A 1 -12.11 -18.13 2.67
N ALA A 2 -11.75 -17.24 3.59
CA ALA A 2 -10.75 -16.21 3.31
C ALA A 2 -9.33 -16.77 3.47
N GLU A 3 -8.43 -16.44 2.53
CA GLU A 3 -7.01 -16.80 2.60
C GLU A 3 -6.13 -15.65 2.10
N TRP A 4 -4.95 -15.49 2.71
CA TRP A 4 -3.92 -14.61 2.17
C TRP A 4 -3.16 -15.30 1.07
N LEU A 5 -3.15 -14.73 -0.14
CA LEU A 5 -2.18 -15.05 -1.16
C LEU A 5 -0.96 -14.18 -0.95
N TYR A 6 0.21 -14.80 -0.78
CA TYR A 6 1.47 -14.09 -0.56
C TYR A 6 2.46 -14.41 -1.67
N GLU A 7 3.02 -13.37 -2.29
CA GLU A 7 4.07 -13.51 -3.28
C GLU A 7 5.36 -12.79 -2.84
N ALA A 8 6.45 -13.55 -2.76
CA ALA A 8 7.79 -13.00 -2.60
C ALA A 8 8.36 -12.58 -3.97
N GLY A 9 7.97 -11.39 -4.45
CA GLY A 9 8.48 -10.81 -5.69
C GLY A 9 9.94 -10.39 -5.62
N ILE A 10 10.44 -9.81 -6.72
CA ILE A 10 11.78 -9.22 -6.80
C ILE A 10 11.65 -7.75 -6.42
N GLY A 11 12.38 -7.31 -5.38
CA GLY A 11 12.33 -5.93 -4.88
C GLY A 11 11.04 -5.56 -4.11
N GLU A 12 10.01 -6.41 -4.14
CA GLU A 12 8.79 -6.24 -3.35
C GLU A 12 8.13 -7.57 -2.98
N ALA A 13 7.42 -7.57 -1.86
CA ALA A 13 6.45 -8.60 -1.50
C ALA A 13 5.04 -8.08 -1.70
N ARG A 14 4.16 -8.91 -2.28
CA ARG A 14 2.74 -8.62 -2.47
C ARG A 14 1.91 -9.58 -1.65
N ALA A 15 0.81 -9.09 -1.11
CA ALA A 15 -0.18 -9.94 -0.47
C ALA A 15 -1.60 -9.46 -0.78
N ALA A 16 -2.50 -10.41 -0.99
CA ALA A 16 -3.92 -10.15 -1.16
C ALA A 16 -4.73 -11.13 -0.31
N LEU A 17 -5.59 -10.61 0.56
CA LEU A 17 -6.61 -11.38 1.24
C LEU A 17 -7.76 -11.59 0.28
N VAL A 18 -8.02 -12.84 -0.09
CA VAL A 18 -9.04 -13.20 -1.06
C VAL A 18 -10.21 -13.89 -0.36
N GLU A 19 -11.41 -13.38 -0.61
CA GLU A 19 -12.67 -13.98 -0.16
C GLU A 19 -13.63 -14.11 -1.34
N GLY A 20 -14.13 -15.32 -1.60
CA GLY A 20 -15.04 -15.57 -2.71
C GLY A 20 -14.44 -15.28 -4.09
N GLY A 21 -13.11 -15.37 -4.22
CA GLY A 21 -12.39 -15.05 -5.47
C GLY A 21 -12.12 -13.56 -5.67
N THR A 22 -12.42 -12.71 -4.69
CA THR A 22 -12.22 -11.25 -4.78
C THR A 22 -11.24 -10.75 -3.73
N ILE A 23 -10.40 -9.78 -4.08
CA ILE A 23 -9.51 -9.11 -3.12
C ILE A 23 -10.35 -8.24 -2.18
N VAL A 24 -10.23 -8.49 -0.86
CA VAL A 24 -10.86 -7.70 0.21
C VAL A 24 -9.87 -6.87 1.02
N GLU A 25 -8.58 -7.21 0.98
CA GLU A 25 -7.46 -6.46 1.57
C GLU A 25 -6.20 -6.75 0.77
N ALA A 26 -5.35 -5.75 0.51
CA ALA A 26 -4.07 -5.94 -0.15
C ALA A 26 -2.95 -5.19 0.58
N ARG A 27 -1.73 -5.70 0.47
CA ARG A 27 -0.52 -5.09 1.01
C ARG A 27 0.63 -5.24 0.04
N VAL A 28 1.44 -4.18 -0.06
CA VAL A 28 2.71 -4.18 -0.78
C VAL A 28 3.80 -3.74 0.19
N ALA A 29 4.92 -4.45 0.18
CA ALA A 29 6.09 -4.10 0.96
C ALA A 29 7.33 -4.10 0.06
N HIS A 30 7.90 -2.92 -0.17
CA HIS A 30 9.18 -2.79 -0.87
C HIS A 30 10.34 -3.25 0.02
N GLU A 31 11.36 -3.81 -0.61
CA GLU A 31 12.60 -4.20 0.06
C GLU A 31 13.36 -2.98 0.63
N GLY A 32 14.00 -3.14 1.78
CA GLY A 32 14.93 -2.14 2.34
C GLY A 32 14.32 -0.96 3.12
N GLY A 33 12.99 -0.89 3.26
CA GLY A 33 12.33 0.17 4.03
C GLY A 33 12.36 -0.04 5.55
N LEU A 34 12.36 1.07 6.32
CA LEU A 34 12.21 1.04 7.77
C LEU A 34 10.79 0.63 8.18
N ARG A 35 10.64 -0.58 8.70
CA ARG A 35 9.35 -1.21 9.01
C ARG A 35 8.80 -0.83 10.37
N ALA A 36 7.48 -0.84 10.50
CA ALA A 36 6.85 -0.83 11.82
C ALA A 36 7.24 -2.11 12.59
N GLY A 37 7.61 -1.95 13.86
CA GLY A 37 8.13 -3.00 14.72
C GLY A 37 9.66 -3.04 14.79
N SER A 38 10.39 -2.41 13.86
CA SER A 38 11.85 -2.32 13.92
C SER A 38 12.32 -1.69 15.23
N VAL A 39 13.37 -2.25 15.82
CA VAL A 39 14.04 -1.75 17.01
C VAL A 39 15.43 -1.26 16.65
N ARG A 40 15.73 -0.02 17.01
CA ARG A 40 17.00 0.65 16.67
C ARG A 40 17.67 1.21 17.92
N ARG A 41 19.01 1.16 17.93
CA ARG A 41 19.84 1.98 18.82
C ARG A 41 19.84 3.39 18.25
N ALA A 42 19.29 4.34 19.00
CA ALA A 42 19.15 5.70 18.54
C ALA A 42 19.78 6.70 19.54
N ARG A 43 19.93 7.93 19.05
CA ARG A 43 20.26 9.10 19.85
C ARG A 43 19.14 10.12 19.71
N LEU A 44 18.69 10.71 20.81
CA LEU A 44 17.80 11.87 20.76
C LEU A 44 18.60 13.07 20.27
N ALA A 45 18.48 13.42 18.99
CA ALA A 45 19.27 14.48 18.36
C ALA A 45 18.77 15.87 18.74
N ARG A 46 17.44 16.06 18.79
CA ARG A 46 16.81 17.32 19.17
C ARG A 46 15.45 17.11 19.80
N ILE A 47 15.08 17.93 20.78
CA ILE A 47 13.73 18.07 21.29
C ILE A 47 13.00 19.09 20.41
N THR A 48 11.94 18.65 19.74
CA THR A 48 11.17 19.50 18.81
C THR A 48 9.91 20.07 19.45
N ALA A 49 9.39 19.44 20.51
CA ALA A 49 8.41 20.01 21.41
C ALA A 49 8.67 19.49 22.84
N PRO A 50 9.07 20.36 23.79
CA PRO A 50 9.38 19.98 25.16
C PRO A 50 8.29 19.12 25.79
N GLY A 51 8.69 18.02 26.45
CA GLY A 51 7.78 17.09 27.13
C GLY A 51 6.89 16.24 26.22
N ARG A 52 6.95 16.40 24.89
CA ARG A 52 6.06 15.72 23.95
C ARG A 52 6.79 14.93 22.87
N ARG A 53 7.63 15.59 22.06
CA ARG A 53 8.26 14.96 20.89
C ARG A 53 9.69 15.44 20.63
N GLY A 54 10.49 14.57 20.05
CA GLY A 54 11.83 14.86 19.58
C GLY A 54 12.15 14.14 18.29
N LEU A 55 13.33 14.41 17.73
CA LEU A 55 13.90 13.67 16.62
C LEU A 55 14.96 12.71 17.13
N ALA A 56 14.77 11.43 16.88
CA ALA A 56 15.77 10.41 17.11
C ALA A 56 16.50 10.10 15.80
N THR A 57 17.83 9.98 15.86
CA THR A 57 18.68 9.57 14.74
C THR A 57 19.36 8.24 15.04
N PHE A 58 19.58 7.44 14.00
CA PHE A 58 20.19 6.12 14.04
C PHE A 58 20.88 5.82 12.70
N ASP A 59 21.63 4.72 12.61
CA ASP A 59 22.54 4.47 11.49
C ASP A 59 21.85 4.47 10.12
N ASP A 60 20.61 3.97 10.05
CA ASP A 60 19.80 3.85 8.84
C ASP A 60 18.67 4.90 8.73
N GLY A 61 18.70 5.99 9.52
CA GLY A 61 17.78 7.12 9.32
C GLY A 61 17.38 7.90 10.58
N GLU A 62 16.19 8.48 10.51
CA GLU A 62 15.60 9.29 11.58
C GLU A 62 14.12 8.99 11.79
N ALA A 63 13.65 9.23 13.02
CA ALA A 63 12.25 9.08 13.37
C ALA A 63 11.82 10.14 14.39
N VAL A 64 10.55 10.55 14.32
CA VAL A 64 9.90 11.34 15.36
C VAL A 64 9.64 10.44 16.56
N LEU A 65 10.29 10.74 17.69
CA LEU A 65 10.09 10.07 18.97
C LEU A 65 8.93 10.75 19.71
N GLU A 66 7.78 10.07 19.83
CA GLU A 66 6.60 10.57 20.53
C GLU A 66 5.76 9.42 21.15
N PRO A 67 5.58 9.37 22.48
CA PRO A 67 5.99 10.39 23.46
C PRO A 67 7.50 10.39 23.73
N LEU A 68 8.02 11.53 24.22
CA LEU A 68 9.38 11.61 24.76
C LEU A 68 9.47 10.82 26.08
N PRO A 69 10.39 9.86 26.21
CA PRO A 69 10.60 9.15 27.47
C PRO A 69 11.14 10.10 28.55
N PRO A 70 10.71 9.95 29.81
CA PRO A 70 11.18 10.78 30.91
C PRO A 70 12.69 10.58 31.13
N GLY A 71 13.39 11.68 31.44
CA GLY A 71 14.82 11.65 31.76
C GLY A 71 15.78 11.57 30.57
N VAL A 72 15.29 11.48 29.33
CA VAL A 72 16.15 11.49 28.14
C VAL A 72 16.37 12.92 27.65
N ALA A 73 17.60 13.40 27.79
CA ALA A 73 18.05 14.70 27.27
C ALA A 73 18.54 14.60 25.82
N GLU A 74 18.68 15.75 25.15
CA GLU A 74 19.38 15.82 23.85
C GLU A 74 20.79 15.22 23.97
N GLY A 75 21.19 14.47 22.94
CA GLY A 75 22.39 13.66 22.95
C GLY A 75 22.26 12.32 23.68
N GLY A 76 21.18 12.09 24.43
CA GLY A 76 20.91 10.83 25.14
C GLY A 76 20.73 9.64 24.20
N ARG A 77 21.25 8.47 24.61
CA ARG A 77 21.09 7.21 23.87
C ARG A 77 19.89 6.44 24.40
N LEU A 78 19.17 5.76 23.51
CA LEU A 78 18.02 4.93 23.86
C LEU A 78 17.75 3.87 22.79
N LEU A 79 16.99 2.84 23.15
CA LEU A 79 16.35 1.97 22.17
C LEU A 79 14.99 2.56 21.80
N ILE A 80 14.72 2.61 20.50
CA ILE A 80 13.43 3.01 19.96
C ILE A 80 12.79 1.87 19.19
N GLN A 81 11.48 1.80 19.20
CA GLN A 81 10.69 0.94 18.32
C GLN A 81 9.89 1.81 17.35
N ILE A 82 9.99 1.51 16.06
CA ILE A 82 9.18 2.15 15.02
C ILE A 82 7.73 1.69 15.15
N VAL A 83 6.81 2.63 15.23
CA VAL A 83 5.36 2.37 15.39
C VAL A 83 4.53 2.80 14.18
N ARG A 84 5.11 3.65 13.33
CA ARG A 84 4.59 4.04 12.03
C ARG A 84 5.76 4.24 11.09
N GLU A 85 5.68 3.65 9.92
CA GLU A 85 6.64 3.78 8.84
C GLU A 85 6.68 5.23 8.32
N ALA A 86 7.71 5.56 7.56
CA ALA A 86 7.70 6.81 6.82
C ALA A 86 6.54 6.80 5.83
N ILE A 87 5.89 7.95 5.69
CA ILE A 87 4.79 8.12 4.74
C ILE A 87 5.26 9.08 3.66
N PRO A 88 5.24 8.67 2.40
CA PRO A 88 5.52 9.58 1.30
C PRO A 88 4.36 10.57 1.16
N GLU A 89 4.69 11.84 0.96
CA GLU A 89 3.74 12.90 0.63
C GLU A 89 4.42 13.85 -0.35
N ALA A 90 3.65 14.41 -1.29
CA ALA A 90 4.15 15.40 -2.21
C ALA A 90 4.75 16.60 -1.45
N GLY A 91 6.02 16.93 -1.73
CA GLY A 91 6.75 18.03 -1.12
C GLY A 91 7.37 17.71 0.25
N ARG A 92 6.57 17.28 1.24
CA ARG A 92 7.07 17.05 2.61
C ARG A 92 6.66 15.68 3.15
N PRO A 93 7.51 14.64 3.02
CA PRO A 93 7.20 13.33 3.57
C PRO A 93 7.03 13.38 5.09
N LYS A 94 6.10 12.59 5.62
CA LYS A 94 5.96 12.46 7.08
C LYS A 94 6.99 11.42 7.55
N PRO A 95 8.01 11.81 8.35
CA PRO A 95 9.05 10.90 8.80
C PRO A 95 8.48 9.74 9.63
N ALA A 96 9.19 8.63 9.73
CA ALA A 96 8.78 7.52 10.58
C ALA A 96 8.51 8.00 12.02
N ARG A 97 7.60 7.34 12.71
CA ARG A 97 7.31 7.61 14.13
C ARG A 97 7.79 6.45 14.98
N ALA A 98 8.43 6.78 16.08
CA ALA A 98 8.95 5.83 17.05
C ALA A 98 8.46 6.16 18.46
N ARG A 99 8.57 5.16 19.33
CA ARG A 99 8.46 5.28 20.79
C ARG A 99 9.70 4.65 21.44
N ALA A 100 9.93 4.90 22.72
CA ALA A 100 10.92 4.12 23.47
C ALA A 100 10.57 2.62 23.38
N ALA A 101 11.57 1.79 23.10
CA ALA A 101 11.38 0.35 23.06
C ALA A 101 11.05 -0.18 24.47
N ALA A 102 10.35 -1.32 24.53
CA ALA A 102 10.11 -2.01 25.80
C ALA A 102 11.44 -2.51 26.41
N GLU A 103 11.46 -2.70 27.72
CA GLU A 103 12.60 -3.34 28.39
C GLU A 103 12.84 -4.75 27.83
N GLY A 104 14.11 -5.09 27.58
CA GLY A 104 14.47 -6.37 26.96
C GLY A 104 14.20 -6.47 25.45
N ALA A 105 13.81 -5.38 24.78
CA ALA A 105 13.66 -5.40 23.32
C ALA A 105 15.01 -5.56 22.61
N GLU A 106 15.08 -6.52 21.70
CA GLU A 106 16.25 -6.79 20.87
C GLU A 106 16.28 -5.92 19.62
N VAL A 107 17.49 -5.51 19.20
CA VAL A 107 17.69 -4.74 17.97
C VAL A 107 17.40 -5.62 16.75
N GLY A 108 16.63 -5.11 15.80
CA GLY A 108 16.31 -5.84 14.57
C GLY A 108 15.31 -5.11 13.69
N ASP A 109 15.11 -5.62 12.48
CA ASP A 109 14.31 -4.97 11.42
C ASP A 109 12.79 -5.17 11.57
N GLY A 110 12.34 -5.72 12.70
CA GLY A 110 10.94 -6.05 12.91
C GLY A 110 10.43 -7.11 11.93
N PRO A 111 9.13 -7.45 12.00
CA PRO A 111 8.54 -8.48 11.15
C PRO A 111 8.40 -7.98 9.71
N ASP A 112 8.84 -8.78 8.74
CA ASP A 112 8.56 -8.56 7.32
C ASP A 112 7.08 -8.85 6.99
N LEU A 113 6.67 -8.65 5.73
CA LEU A 113 5.27 -8.86 5.34
C LEU A 113 4.83 -10.32 5.59
N ALA A 114 5.67 -11.31 5.28
CA ALA A 114 5.33 -12.73 5.48
C ALA A 114 5.11 -13.03 6.97
N ALA A 115 6.03 -12.58 7.83
CA ALA A 115 5.95 -12.74 9.28
C ALA A 115 4.74 -12.00 9.87
N GLN A 116 4.42 -10.81 9.37
CA GLN A 116 3.22 -10.07 9.78
C GLN A 116 1.92 -10.81 9.45
N LEU A 117 1.85 -11.43 8.27
CA LEU A 117 0.68 -12.21 7.86
C LEU A 117 0.57 -13.51 8.65
N ALA A 118 1.69 -14.22 8.85
CA ALA A 118 1.75 -15.47 9.60
C ALA A 118 1.40 -15.32 11.10
N ALA A 119 1.55 -14.11 11.65
CA ALA A 119 1.13 -13.79 13.02
C ALA A 119 -0.39 -13.56 13.16
N GLY A 120 -1.13 -13.44 12.06
CA GLY A 120 -2.58 -13.30 12.07
C GLY A 120 -3.33 -14.64 12.05
N ASP A 121 -4.66 -14.58 12.21
CA ASP A 121 -5.52 -15.77 12.31
C ASP A 121 -6.00 -16.31 10.94
N VAL A 122 -5.64 -15.65 9.84
CA VAL A 122 -6.05 -16.03 8.49
C VAL A 122 -4.94 -16.85 7.84
N PRO A 123 -5.25 -18.01 7.23
CA PRO A 123 -4.24 -18.85 6.59
C PRO A 123 -3.51 -18.11 5.47
N VAL A 124 -2.21 -18.36 5.35
CA VAL A 124 -1.34 -17.78 4.33
C VAL A 124 -0.90 -18.85 3.33
N ARG A 125 -1.22 -18.62 2.07
CA ARG A 125 -0.78 -19.41 0.92
C ARG A 125 0.33 -18.67 0.20
N ALA A 126 1.54 -19.23 0.25
CA ALA A 126 2.62 -18.78 -0.62
C ALA A 126 2.27 -19.13 -2.08
N VAL A 127 2.31 -18.13 -2.95
CA VAL A 127 2.10 -18.30 -4.40
C VAL A 127 3.45 -18.66 -5.03
N PRO A 128 3.55 -19.79 -5.73
CA PRO A 128 4.78 -20.17 -6.41
C PRO A 128 5.09 -19.19 -7.56
N VAL A 129 6.38 -19.00 -7.82
CA VAL A 129 6.87 -18.18 -8.95
C VAL A 129 6.36 -18.74 -10.29
N HIS A 130 6.26 -20.06 -10.40
CA HIS A 130 5.71 -20.74 -11.57
C HIS A 130 4.28 -21.21 -11.33
N GLY A 131 3.44 -21.09 -12.36
CA GLY A 131 2.05 -21.52 -12.32
C GLY A 131 1.07 -20.36 -12.57
N PRO A 132 -0.22 -20.56 -12.25
CA PRO A 132 -1.22 -19.52 -12.45
C PRO A 132 -0.92 -18.30 -11.60
N ASP A 133 -1.25 -17.12 -12.13
CA ASP A 133 -1.20 -15.87 -11.39
C ASP A 133 -2.49 -15.74 -10.55
N LEU A 134 -2.39 -16.15 -9.28
CA LEU A 134 -3.54 -16.19 -8.38
C LEU A 134 -3.94 -14.81 -7.88
N LEU A 135 -3.01 -13.85 -7.84
CA LEU A 135 -3.31 -12.47 -7.51
C LEU A 135 -4.06 -11.83 -8.68
N GLU A 136 -3.57 -12.03 -9.90
CA GLU A 136 -4.23 -11.54 -11.11
C GLU A 136 -5.64 -12.14 -11.24
N ALA A 137 -5.81 -13.44 -11.02
CA ALA A 137 -7.12 -14.08 -11.04
C ALA A 137 -8.12 -13.52 -10.00
N ALA A 138 -7.62 -12.84 -8.95
CA ALA A 138 -8.44 -12.19 -7.93
C ALA A 138 -8.68 -10.69 -8.19
N GLY A 139 -8.10 -10.13 -9.26
CA GLY A 139 -8.25 -8.73 -9.68
C GLY A 139 -7.13 -7.81 -9.23
N TRP A 140 -5.87 -8.27 -9.24
CA TRP A 140 -4.73 -7.46 -8.80
C TRP A 140 -4.46 -6.27 -9.72
N SER A 141 -4.49 -6.47 -11.04
CA SER A 141 -4.26 -5.37 -12.00
C SER A 141 -5.34 -4.29 -11.87
N GLU A 142 -6.60 -4.67 -11.75
CA GLU A 142 -7.72 -3.76 -11.52
C GLU A 142 -7.54 -2.97 -10.21
N LEU A 143 -7.11 -3.63 -9.13
CA LEU A 143 -6.83 -2.94 -7.87
C LEU A 143 -5.70 -1.91 -7.99
N ILE A 144 -4.64 -2.24 -8.74
CA ILE A 144 -3.52 -1.32 -8.97
C ILE A 144 -3.95 -0.14 -9.85
N GLU A 145 -4.77 -0.38 -10.86
CA GLU A 145 -5.36 0.66 -11.71
C GLU A 145 -6.27 1.59 -10.89
N GLU A 146 -7.22 1.03 -10.13
CA GLU A 146 -8.09 1.77 -9.20
C GLU A 146 -7.28 2.63 -8.20
N ALA A 147 -6.19 2.07 -7.65
CA ALA A 147 -5.35 2.78 -6.69
C ALA A 147 -4.47 3.86 -7.34
N THR A 148 -4.11 3.71 -8.62
CA THR A 148 -3.29 4.67 -9.37
C THR A 148 -4.12 5.83 -9.88
N ASP A 149 -5.26 5.52 -10.50
CA ASP A 149 -6.09 6.51 -11.20
C ASP A 149 -7.14 7.14 -10.27
N GLY A 150 -7.47 6.44 -9.19
CA GLY A 150 -8.48 6.84 -8.23
C GLY A 150 -9.92 6.70 -8.75
N ALA A 151 -10.14 6.07 -9.90
CA ALA A 151 -11.47 5.77 -10.42
C ALA A 151 -11.89 4.36 -9.98
N ILE A 152 -13.02 4.25 -9.27
CA ILE A 152 -13.51 2.96 -8.76
C ILE A 152 -14.99 2.83 -9.07
N ASP A 153 -15.31 1.97 -10.03
CA ASP A 153 -16.70 1.76 -10.45
C ASP A 153 -17.45 0.83 -9.50
N PHE A 154 -18.75 1.10 -9.33
CA PHE A 154 -19.67 0.18 -8.65
C PHE A 154 -21.04 0.19 -9.35
N ALA A 155 -21.91 -0.76 -8.99
CA ALA A 155 -23.24 -0.84 -9.60
C ALA A 155 -24.05 0.45 -9.35
N GLY A 156 -24.25 1.24 -10.40
CA GLY A 156 -25.04 2.48 -10.38
C GLY A 156 -24.27 3.76 -10.04
N GLY A 157 -22.94 3.70 -9.90
CA GLY A 157 -22.12 4.88 -9.64
C GLY A 157 -20.62 4.60 -9.69
N ALA A 158 -19.83 5.60 -9.32
CA ALA A 158 -18.38 5.51 -9.25
C ALA A 158 -17.86 6.34 -8.07
N LEU A 159 -16.68 5.97 -7.58
CA LEU A 159 -15.92 6.77 -6.64
C LEU A 159 -14.81 7.51 -7.38
N ARG A 160 -14.53 8.74 -6.96
CA ARG A 160 -13.23 9.37 -7.19
C ARG A 160 -12.45 9.45 -5.89
N LEU A 161 -11.37 8.70 -5.84
CA LEU A 161 -10.39 8.69 -4.77
C LEU A 161 -9.36 9.80 -5.01
N SER A 162 -9.11 10.61 -3.99
CA SER A 162 -8.05 11.62 -3.99
C SER A 162 -7.21 11.52 -2.72
N VAL A 163 -5.90 11.35 -2.88
CA VAL A 163 -4.94 11.39 -1.77
C VAL A 163 -4.49 12.84 -1.58
N THR A 164 -4.77 13.42 -0.41
CA THR A 164 -4.33 14.78 -0.07
C THR A 164 -3.46 14.77 1.19
N PRO A 165 -2.66 15.84 1.46
CA PRO A 165 -1.83 15.91 2.66
C PRO A 165 -2.60 15.79 3.99
N ALA A 166 -3.86 16.24 4.01
CA ALA A 166 -4.68 16.29 5.22
C ALA A 166 -5.49 14.99 5.42
N MET A 167 -6.09 14.48 4.35
CA MET A 167 -6.95 13.29 4.37
C MET A 167 -7.08 12.66 2.98
N THR A 168 -7.47 11.40 2.95
CA THR A 168 -7.92 10.74 1.72
C THR A 168 -9.40 11.04 1.51
N LEU A 169 -9.81 11.45 0.31
CA LEU A 169 -11.18 11.79 -0.01
C LEU A 169 -11.77 10.81 -1.02
N PHE A 170 -13.02 10.45 -0.82
CA PHE A 170 -13.87 9.77 -1.80
C PHE A 170 -15.03 10.69 -2.16
N ASP A 171 -15.17 11.02 -3.44
CA ASP A 171 -16.35 11.65 -4.02
C ASP A 171 -17.24 10.56 -4.64
N VAL A 172 -18.56 10.67 -4.46
CA VAL A 172 -19.53 9.67 -4.91
C VAL A 172 -20.47 10.25 -5.96
N ASP A 173 -20.26 9.80 -7.21
CA ASP A 173 -21.08 10.13 -8.36
C ASP A 173 -21.93 8.92 -8.78
N GLY A 174 -23.10 9.16 -9.39
CA GLY A 174 -23.89 8.07 -9.94
C GLY A 174 -25.29 8.45 -10.41
N VAL A 175 -26.02 7.44 -10.87
CA VAL A 175 -27.36 7.60 -11.47
C VAL A 175 -28.49 7.10 -10.57
N LEU A 176 -28.15 6.50 -9.43
CA LEU A 176 -29.12 6.02 -8.45
C LEU A 176 -29.82 7.19 -7.72
N PRO A 177 -31.05 6.99 -7.20
CA PRO A 177 -31.68 7.96 -6.31
C PRO A 177 -30.78 8.29 -5.11
N PRO A 178 -30.77 9.53 -4.58
CA PRO A 178 -29.77 9.98 -3.60
C PRO A 178 -29.58 9.05 -2.39
N ALA A 179 -30.66 8.54 -1.82
CA ALA A 179 -30.60 7.62 -0.69
C ALA A 179 -29.93 6.28 -1.03
N ALA A 180 -30.24 5.72 -2.21
CA ALA A 180 -29.64 4.49 -2.69
C ALA A 180 -28.17 4.70 -3.11
N LEU A 181 -27.87 5.84 -3.74
CA LEU A 181 -26.51 6.22 -4.12
C LEU A 181 -25.62 6.41 -2.88
N ALA A 182 -26.11 7.09 -1.84
CA ALA A 182 -25.37 7.27 -0.59
C ALA A 182 -25.01 5.91 0.06
N LEU A 183 -25.94 4.96 0.05
CA LEU A 183 -25.71 3.63 0.62
C LEU A 183 -24.69 2.83 -0.21
N ALA A 184 -24.86 2.79 -1.53
CA ALA A 184 -23.97 2.08 -2.44
C ALA A 184 -22.56 2.69 -2.47
N GLY A 185 -22.47 4.02 -2.49
CA GLY A 185 -21.20 4.75 -2.43
C GLY A 185 -20.46 4.52 -1.10
N ALA A 186 -21.16 4.56 0.03
CA ALA A 186 -20.54 4.25 1.32
C ALA A 186 -20.06 2.80 1.41
N GLN A 187 -20.79 1.85 0.82
CA GLN A 187 -20.34 0.46 0.68
C GLN A 187 -19.06 0.35 -0.13
N ALA A 188 -19.04 0.96 -1.32
CA ALA A 188 -17.90 0.95 -2.21
C ALA A 188 -16.68 1.60 -1.54
N ALA A 189 -16.86 2.78 -0.93
CA ALA A 189 -15.79 3.49 -0.23
C ALA A 189 -15.23 2.69 0.95
N ALA A 190 -16.09 2.09 1.79
CA ALA A 190 -15.63 1.24 2.89
C ALA A 190 -14.83 0.01 2.39
N ARG A 191 -15.26 -0.61 1.28
CA ARG A 191 -14.50 -1.70 0.66
C ARG A 191 -13.16 -1.22 0.10
N ALA A 192 -13.12 -0.08 -0.59
CA ALA A 192 -11.89 0.52 -1.11
C ALA A 192 -10.90 0.86 0.01
N ILE A 193 -11.38 1.47 1.10
CA ILE A 193 -10.58 1.79 2.30
C ILE A 193 -9.90 0.53 2.86
N ARG A 194 -10.62 -0.59 2.91
CA ARG A 194 -10.07 -1.86 3.37
C ARG A 194 -9.12 -2.48 2.35
N ARG A 195 -9.56 -2.63 1.09
CA ARG A 195 -8.80 -3.21 -0.03
C ARG A 195 -7.43 -2.57 -0.19
N MET A 196 -7.36 -1.24 -0.07
CA MET A 196 -6.17 -0.45 -0.35
C MET A 196 -5.37 -0.07 0.92
N GLU A 197 -5.71 -0.62 2.09
CA GLU A 197 -5.08 -0.31 3.39
C GLU A 197 -5.08 1.20 3.73
N ILE A 198 -6.15 1.93 3.37
CA ILE A 198 -6.23 3.38 3.58
C ILE A 198 -6.40 3.67 5.08
N GLY A 199 -5.42 4.37 5.64
CA GLY A 199 -5.38 4.76 7.05
C GLY A 199 -5.28 6.26 7.25
N GLY A 200 -5.47 6.73 8.48
CA GLY A 200 -5.43 8.14 8.83
C GLY A 200 -6.81 8.78 8.75
N SER A 201 -6.85 10.06 8.41
CA SER A 201 -8.10 10.81 8.23
C SER A 201 -8.64 10.55 6.82
N ILE A 202 -9.90 10.19 6.73
CA ILE A 202 -10.58 9.82 5.48
C ILE A 202 -11.93 10.57 5.45
N GLY A 203 -12.28 11.15 4.31
CA GLY A 203 -13.58 11.76 4.07
C GLY A 203 -14.31 11.04 2.95
N ILE A 204 -15.62 10.85 3.12
CA ILE A 204 -16.52 10.36 2.08
C ILE A 204 -17.57 11.44 1.85
N ASP A 205 -17.59 12.01 0.66
CA ASP A 205 -18.59 12.97 0.22
C ASP A 205 -19.72 12.22 -0.49
N LEU A 206 -20.83 12.04 0.22
CA LEU A 206 -22.01 11.34 -0.29
C LEU A 206 -23.03 12.36 -0.80
N PRO A 207 -23.93 11.98 -1.73
CA PRO A 207 -25.04 12.84 -2.09
C PRO A 207 -25.84 13.25 -0.85
N THR A 208 -26.31 14.49 -0.83
CA THR A 208 -27.06 15.03 0.31
C THR A 208 -28.37 14.26 0.51
N VAL A 209 -28.55 13.68 1.70
CA VAL A 209 -29.79 13.00 2.10
C VAL A 209 -30.37 13.64 3.35
N SER A 210 -31.60 14.14 3.26
CA SER A 210 -32.31 14.79 4.37
C SER A 210 -32.82 13.81 5.43
N ASP A 211 -33.13 12.58 5.03
CA ASP A 211 -33.61 11.53 5.92
C ASP A 211 -32.51 11.06 6.90
N LYS A 212 -32.80 11.19 8.19
CA LYS A 212 -31.92 10.75 9.28
C LYS A 212 -31.74 9.22 9.30
N ALA A 213 -32.77 8.44 8.98
CA ALA A 213 -32.70 6.99 8.99
C ALA A 213 -31.73 6.48 7.92
N VAL A 214 -31.75 7.09 6.72
CA VAL A 214 -30.79 6.77 5.66
C VAL A 214 -29.37 7.13 6.08
N ARG A 215 -29.14 8.31 6.67
CA ARG A 215 -27.82 8.71 7.18
C ARG A 215 -27.27 7.74 8.25
N GLN A 216 -28.14 7.18 9.08
CA GLN A 216 -27.76 6.15 10.06
C GLN A 216 -27.45 4.81 9.38
N ALA A 217 -28.24 4.40 8.38
CA ALA A 217 -27.99 3.18 7.63
C ALA A 217 -26.66 3.22 6.87
N VAL A 218 -26.35 4.35 6.22
CA VAL A 218 -25.05 4.60 5.58
C VAL A 218 -23.90 4.36 6.57
N ALA A 219 -23.99 4.95 7.75
CA ALA A 219 -22.94 4.85 8.75
C ALA A 219 -22.79 3.42 9.30
N ALA A 220 -23.90 2.71 9.50
CA ALA A 220 -23.93 1.32 9.93
C ALA A 220 -23.28 0.37 8.91
N VAL A 221 -23.40 0.68 7.62
CA VAL A 221 -22.77 -0.13 6.57
C VAL A 221 -21.26 0.03 6.56
N VAL A 222 -20.74 1.24 6.81
CA VAL A 222 -19.31 1.44 7.02
C VAL A 222 -18.82 0.62 8.21
N ASP A 223 -19.58 0.59 9.32
CA ASP A 223 -19.23 -0.21 10.50
C ASP A 223 -19.21 -1.71 10.25
N ALA A 224 -20.09 -2.20 9.38
CA ALA A 224 -20.14 -3.61 9.04
C ALA A 224 -18.96 -4.06 8.16
N ILE A 225 -18.41 -3.16 7.34
CA ILE A 225 -17.37 -3.49 6.35
C ILE A 225 -15.96 -3.27 6.90
N LEU A 226 -15.75 -2.18 7.65
CA LEU A 226 -14.43 -1.81 8.14
C LEU A 226 -14.10 -2.53 9.45
N PRO A 227 -12.94 -3.21 9.53
CA PRO A 227 -12.50 -3.79 10.79
C PRO A 227 -12.08 -2.69 11.78
N GLN A 228 -12.45 -2.86 13.05
CA GLN A 228 -11.98 -2.05 14.18
C GLN A 228 -10.46 -2.26 14.39
N PRO A 229 -9.72 -1.27 14.95
CA PRO A 229 -10.22 0.00 15.46
C PRO A 229 -10.36 1.09 14.39
N PHE A 230 -11.47 1.81 14.42
CA PHE A 230 -11.63 3.10 13.75
C PHE A 230 -12.67 3.96 14.46
N GLU A 231 -12.56 5.27 14.27
CA GLU A 231 -13.57 6.24 14.70
C GLU A 231 -14.23 6.85 13.47
N ARG A 232 -15.50 7.25 13.59
CA ARG A 232 -16.17 8.00 12.53
C ARG A 232 -17.15 9.01 13.11
N THR A 233 -17.45 10.05 12.35
CA THR A 233 -18.56 10.95 12.66
C THR A 233 -19.90 10.31 12.30
N ALA A 234 -21.00 10.98 12.65
CA ALA A 234 -22.24 10.77 11.91
C ALA A 234 -22.11 11.37 10.50
N VAL A 235 -22.95 10.92 9.56
CA VAL A 235 -23.13 11.61 8.28
C VAL A 235 -23.80 12.95 8.56
N ASN A 236 -23.16 14.04 8.17
CA ASN A 236 -23.68 15.38 8.43
C ASN A 236 -24.84 15.75 7.48
N GLY A 237 -25.42 16.94 7.66
CA GLY A 237 -26.54 17.41 6.83
C GLY A 237 -26.20 17.68 5.37
N PHE A 238 -24.91 17.71 5.01
CA PHE A 238 -24.42 17.92 3.65
C PHE A 238 -24.01 16.62 2.96
N GLY A 239 -23.98 15.49 3.67
CA GLY A 239 -23.60 14.17 3.12
C GLY A 239 -22.18 13.72 3.46
N PHE A 240 -21.40 14.53 4.20
CA PHE A 240 -20.03 14.18 4.51
C PHE A 240 -19.92 13.23 5.72
N LEU A 241 -19.09 12.21 5.58
CA LEU A 241 -18.71 11.27 6.64
C LEU A 241 -17.19 11.26 6.81
N GLN A 242 -16.70 11.58 8.01
CA GLN A 242 -15.28 11.46 8.33
C GLN A 242 -15.01 10.16 9.08
N ILE A 243 -13.94 9.47 8.68
CA ILE A 243 -13.43 8.26 9.32
C ILE A 243 -11.97 8.51 9.71
N VAL A 244 -11.57 8.05 10.90
CA VAL A 244 -10.19 8.05 11.37
C VAL A 244 -9.77 6.61 11.66
N ARG A 245 -8.80 6.11 10.89
CA ARG A 245 -8.22 4.78 11.07
C ARG A 245 -6.77 4.87 11.51
N ARG A 246 -6.31 3.88 12.28
CA ARG A 246 -4.89 3.78 12.60
C ARG A 246 -4.08 3.69 11.30
N ARG A 247 -3.05 4.54 11.19
CA ARG A 247 -2.14 4.59 10.05
C ARG A 247 -0.76 4.11 10.46
N VAL A 248 -0.39 2.91 10.05
CA VAL A 248 0.91 2.29 10.36
C VAL A 248 1.90 2.49 9.22
N ARG A 249 1.42 2.56 7.97
CA ARG A 249 2.21 2.68 6.75
C ARG A 249 1.46 3.44 5.67
N ALA A 250 2.12 3.61 4.53
CA ALA A 250 1.50 4.19 3.34
C ALA A 250 0.47 3.20 2.79
N SER A 251 -0.70 3.73 2.45
CA SER A 251 -1.72 2.96 1.72
C SER A 251 -1.27 2.69 0.29
N LEU A 252 -1.95 1.77 -0.40
CA LEU A 252 -1.58 1.43 -1.77
C LEU A 252 -1.55 2.67 -2.69
N PRO A 253 -2.59 3.54 -2.78
CA PRO A 253 -2.54 4.76 -3.59
C PRO A 253 -1.36 5.69 -3.24
N GLU A 254 -0.99 5.78 -1.96
CA GLU A 254 0.13 6.60 -1.51
C GLU A 254 1.48 6.02 -1.91
N LEU A 255 1.63 4.69 -1.84
CA LEU A 255 2.83 4.00 -2.29
C LEU A 255 3.03 4.17 -3.80
N LEU A 256 1.96 3.93 -4.58
CA LEU A 256 2.04 3.99 -6.05
C LEU A 256 2.35 5.41 -6.55
N ALA A 257 1.72 6.42 -5.94
CA ALA A 257 1.95 7.82 -6.30
C ALA A 257 3.33 8.35 -5.87
N ALA A 258 3.95 7.76 -4.85
CA ALA A 258 5.22 8.23 -4.30
C ALA A 258 6.40 8.04 -5.25
N ASP A 259 6.47 6.88 -5.90
CA ASP A 259 7.49 6.58 -6.89
C ASP A 259 6.87 5.75 -8.05
N PRO A 260 6.26 6.43 -9.03
CA PRO A 260 5.67 5.77 -10.19
C PRO A 260 6.71 4.98 -11.02
N VAL A 261 7.98 5.40 -10.99
CA VAL A 261 9.06 4.72 -11.71
C VAL A 261 9.41 3.40 -11.04
N LEU A 262 9.53 3.39 -9.70
CA LEU A 262 9.71 2.15 -8.93
C LEU A 262 8.53 1.20 -9.11
N THR A 263 7.32 1.73 -9.02
CA THR A 263 6.08 0.96 -9.21
C THR A 263 6.08 0.27 -10.58
N ALA A 264 6.34 1.02 -11.66
CA ALA A 264 6.39 0.47 -13.00
C ALA A 264 7.52 -0.56 -13.18
N ALA A 265 8.70 -0.32 -12.57
CA ALA A 265 9.83 -1.23 -12.62
C ALA A 265 9.52 -2.58 -11.95
N LEU A 266 8.95 -2.56 -10.74
CA LEU A 266 8.58 -3.77 -9.99
C LEU A 266 7.40 -4.50 -10.66
N GLY A 267 6.44 -3.75 -11.20
CA GLY A 267 5.36 -4.28 -12.04
C GLY A 267 5.90 -5.04 -13.26
N LEU A 268 6.86 -4.44 -13.97
CA LEU A 268 7.49 -5.04 -15.15
C LEU A 268 8.31 -6.30 -14.82
N LEU A 269 9.03 -6.30 -13.69
CA LEU A 269 9.74 -7.50 -13.20
C LEU A 269 8.76 -8.65 -12.95
N ARG A 270 7.61 -8.37 -12.32
CA ARG A 270 6.56 -9.38 -12.13
C ARG A 270 5.99 -9.88 -13.45
N GLN A 271 5.68 -8.98 -14.40
CA GLN A 271 5.24 -9.38 -15.74
C GLN A 271 6.27 -10.30 -16.41
N ALA A 272 7.57 -10.03 -16.22
CA ALA A 272 8.62 -10.85 -16.80
C ALA A 272 8.75 -12.23 -16.14
N GLU A 273 8.56 -12.34 -14.83
CA GLU A 273 8.49 -13.64 -14.14
C GLU A 273 7.35 -14.51 -14.67
N ARG A 274 6.23 -13.89 -15.05
CA ARG A 274 5.02 -14.57 -15.54
C ARG A 274 4.96 -14.72 -17.06
N ALA A 275 5.82 -14.04 -17.81
CA ALA A 275 5.80 -14.06 -19.26
C ALA A 275 6.00 -15.48 -19.81
N ALA A 276 5.05 -15.92 -20.64
CA ALA A 276 5.12 -17.19 -21.35
C ALA A 276 6.06 -17.10 -22.56
N GLY A 277 6.59 -18.25 -22.98
CA GLY A 277 7.54 -18.34 -24.09
C GLY A 277 8.94 -18.74 -23.64
N ILE A 278 9.83 -18.92 -24.61
CA ILE A 278 11.24 -19.30 -24.40
C ILE A 278 12.19 -18.28 -25.02
N GLY A 279 13.47 -18.35 -24.66
CA GLY A 279 14.49 -17.42 -25.10
C GLY A 279 14.61 -16.19 -24.19
N THR A 280 15.28 -15.15 -24.68
CA THR A 280 15.57 -13.94 -23.91
C THR A 280 14.28 -13.21 -23.56
N ARG A 281 14.18 -12.75 -22.31
CA ARG A 281 13.14 -11.82 -21.86
C ARG A 281 13.68 -10.40 -21.97
N THR A 282 13.18 -9.64 -22.94
CA THR A 282 13.50 -8.22 -23.09
C THR A 282 12.45 -7.39 -22.38
N LEU A 283 12.84 -6.69 -21.32
CA LEU A 283 12.01 -5.74 -20.59
C LEU A 283 12.05 -4.41 -21.32
N VAL A 284 10.89 -3.91 -21.73
CA VAL A 284 10.77 -2.71 -22.56
C VAL A 284 9.89 -1.68 -21.85
N ALA A 285 10.46 -0.50 -21.60
CA ALA A 285 9.79 0.56 -20.85
C ALA A 285 10.41 1.93 -21.14
N ALA A 286 9.82 2.98 -20.56
CA ALA A 286 10.37 4.33 -20.55
C ALA A 286 11.82 4.34 -19.98
N PRO A 287 12.70 5.24 -20.44
CA PRO A 287 14.11 5.26 -20.02
C PRO A 287 14.33 5.28 -18.50
N ALA A 288 13.49 6.01 -17.74
CA ALA A 288 13.59 6.09 -16.29
C ALA A 288 13.33 4.74 -15.60
N VAL A 289 12.38 3.94 -16.10
CA VAL A 289 12.06 2.60 -15.56
C VAL A 289 13.22 1.64 -15.84
N ILE A 290 13.74 1.65 -17.06
CA ILE A 290 14.89 0.81 -17.43
C ILE A 290 16.14 1.18 -16.62
N ALA A 291 16.40 2.47 -16.43
CA ALA A 291 17.50 2.93 -15.59
C ALA A 291 17.34 2.44 -14.15
N ARG A 292 16.13 2.54 -13.57
CA ARG A 292 15.84 2.03 -12.22
C ARG A 292 16.09 0.53 -12.07
N ILE A 293 15.72 -0.27 -13.07
CA ILE A 293 16.00 -1.71 -13.06
C ILE A 293 17.51 -1.97 -13.20
N ALA A 294 18.21 -1.20 -14.05
CA ALA A 294 19.64 -1.35 -14.27
C ALA A 294 20.49 -0.97 -13.04
N GLU A 295 20.01 -0.05 -12.18
CA GLU A 295 20.64 0.29 -10.89
C GLU A 295 20.67 -0.89 -9.90
N ARG A 296 19.83 -1.91 -10.11
CA ARG A 296 19.70 -3.10 -9.27
C ARG A 296 20.01 -4.37 -10.06
N ALA A 297 21.30 -4.62 -10.31
CA ALA A 297 21.75 -5.83 -11.00
C ALA A 297 21.24 -7.12 -10.33
N ASP A 298 21.08 -7.11 -9.00
CA ASP A 298 20.52 -8.23 -8.25
C ASP A 298 19.06 -8.56 -8.66
N TRP A 299 18.29 -7.58 -9.14
CA TRP A 299 16.92 -7.81 -9.64
C TRP A 299 16.92 -8.57 -10.97
N THR A 300 17.76 -8.18 -11.92
CA THR A 300 17.84 -8.87 -13.22
C THR A 300 18.49 -10.24 -13.09
N GLU A 301 19.46 -10.40 -12.19
CA GLU A 301 20.04 -11.70 -11.82
C GLU A 301 19.02 -12.62 -11.15
N ALA A 302 18.21 -12.10 -10.22
CA ALA A 302 17.13 -12.86 -9.60
C ALA A 302 16.09 -13.28 -10.64
N LEU A 303 15.70 -12.38 -11.54
CA LEU A 303 14.77 -12.69 -12.63
C LEU A 303 15.32 -13.78 -13.55
N ALA A 304 16.58 -13.66 -13.98
CA ALA A 304 17.22 -14.66 -14.83
C ALA A 304 17.27 -16.03 -14.16
N ARG A 305 17.61 -16.07 -12.87
CA ARG A 305 17.67 -17.30 -12.07
C ARG A 305 16.29 -17.94 -11.89
N ARG A 306 15.27 -17.14 -11.59
CA ARG A 306 13.90 -17.61 -11.36
C ARG A 306 13.24 -18.10 -12.65
N THR A 307 13.58 -17.51 -13.79
CA THR A 307 12.93 -17.81 -15.07
C THR A 307 13.74 -18.75 -15.97
N GLY A 308 15.01 -18.99 -15.65
CA GLY A 308 15.91 -19.83 -16.45
C GLY A 308 16.28 -19.22 -17.80
N THR A 309 16.14 -17.91 -17.98
CA THR A 309 16.39 -17.21 -19.26
C THR A 309 17.27 -15.99 -19.10
N ALA A 310 17.96 -15.62 -20.18
CA ALA A 310 18.64 -14.34 -20.26
C ALA A 310 17.63 -13.18 -20.15
N VAL A 311 18.06 -12.09 -19.52
CA VAL A 311 17.28 -10.86 -19.35
C VAL A 311 17.99 -9.74 -20.10
N ALA A 312 17.25 -9.04 -20.96
CA ALA A 312 17.71 -7.85 -21.66
C ALA A 312 16.85 -6.65 -21.28
N LEU A 313 17.44 -5.46 -21.28
CA LEU A 313 16.75 -4.21 -20.99
C LEU A 313 16.73 -3.32 -22.24
N ARG A 314 15.57 -2.78 -22.60
CA ARG A 314 15.43 -1.85 -23.72
C ARG A 314 14.62 -0.62 -23.34
N ALA A 315 15.27 0.53 -23.34
CA ALA A 315 14.60 1.82 -23.18
C ALA A 315 13.90 2.22 -24.48
N ASP A 316 12.67 2.72 -24.36
CA ASP A 316 11.85 3.24 -25.44
C ASP A 316 11.27 4.60 -25.02
N ALA A 317 11.79 5.68 -25.62
CA ALA A 317 11.42 7.05 -25.27
C ALA A 317 9.99 7.43 -25.70
N ALA A 318 9.34 6.64 -26.55
CA ALA A 318 7.96 6.89 -26.96
C ALA A 318 6.93 6.37 -25.93
N ARG A 319 7.37 5.68 -24.87
CA ARG A 319 6.49 5.06 -23.87
C ARG A 319 6.29 5.93 -22.65
N ALA A 320 5.05 5.97 -22.17
CA ALA A 320 4.76 6.44 -20.83
C ALA A 320 5.32 5.48 -19.77
N ILE A 321 5.53 5.97 -18.55
CA ILE A 321 5.99 5.15 -17.41
C ILE A 321 5.06 3.95 -17.16
N SER A 322 3.76 4.13 -17.33
CA SER A 322 2.75 3.07 -17.17
C SER A 322 2.72 2.05 -18.31
N GLN A 323 3.35 2.32 -19.45
CA GLN A 323 3.25 1.50 -20.67
C GLN A 323 4.44 0.54 -20.82
N CYS A 324 4.67 -0.28 -19.80
CA CYS A 324 5.72 -1.30 -19.79
C CYS A 324 5.23 -2.62 -20.40
N TYR A 325 6.13 -3.39 -21.01
CA TYR A 325 5.82 -4.76 -21.45
C TYR A 325 7.08 -5.62 -21.57
N VAL A 326 6.87 -6.94 -21.68
CA VAL A 326 7.92 -7.93 -21.86
C VAL A 326 7.83 -8.51 -23.26
N GLN A 327 8.94 -8.52 -23.97
CA GLN A 327 9.09 -9.23 -25.24
C GLN A 327 9.88 -10.51 -24.99
N THR A 328 9.35 -11.64 -25.48
CA THR A 328 10.04 -12.94 -25.48
C THR A 328 10.44 -13.32 -26.90
N ASP A 329 11.65 -13.85 -27.10
CA ASP A 329 12.16 -14.23 -28.44
C ASP A 329 11.24 -15.23 -29.16
N TYR A 330 10.74 -16.21 -28.42
CA TYR A 330 9.82 -17.23 -28.94
C TYR A 330 8.55 -17.23 -28.08
N PRO A 331 7.57 -16.36 -28.39
CA PRO A 331 6.30 -16.35 -27.69
C PRO A 331 5.56 -17.68 -27.92
N PRO A 332 4.67 -18.10 -26.99
CA PRO A 332 3.85 -19.27 -27.23
C PRO A 332 3.00 -19.08 -28.50
N PRO A 333 2.68 -20.15 -29.23
CA PRO A 333 1.77 -20.06 -30.38
C PRO A 333 0.45 -19.43 -29.93
N ARG A 334 -0.07 -18.48 -30.71
CA ARG A 334 -1.40 -17.91 -30.42
C ARG A 334 -2.44 -19.04 -30.55
N PRO A 335 -3.39 -19.14 -29.60
CA PRO A 335 -4.46 -20.12 -29.66
C PRO A 335 -5.32 -19.95 -30.92
#